data_AF-A0A9R0SZH4-F1
#
_entry.id   AF-A0A9R0SZH4-F1
#
_cell.length_a   1.000
_cell.length_b   1.000
_cell.length_c   1.000
_cell.angle_alpha   90.00
_cell.angle_beta   90.00
_cell.angle_gamma   90.00
#
_symmetry.space_group_name_H-M   'P 1'
#
loop_
_entity.id
_entity.type
_entity.pdbx_description
1 polymer ?
#
loop_
_entity_poly.entity_id
_entity_poly.type
_entity_poly.pdbx_seq_one_letter_code
_entity_poly.pdbx_strand_id
1 'polypeptide(L)'
;MFVCSVNVKEYKSDIDILSNASCTTNCLAPLAKVINDRFGIVEGLMTTVHAMTATRKTIDGPSSKYWRGGRAASFNIIPSSTCAAKAILFDLMEGYERSQFKRSCAK
;
A
#
# COMPACT_ATOMS: atom_id res chain seq x y z
N MET A 1 6.94 4.73 -7.38
CA MET A 1 7.38 3.81 -6.32
C MET A 1 7.93 2.58 -7.00
N PHE A 2 8.87 1.90 -6.38
CA PHE A 2 9.43 0.67 -6.91
C PHE A 2 9.16 -0.45 -5.92
N VAL A 3 8.81 -1.62 -6.47
CA VAL A 3 8.57 -2.85 -5.74
C VAL A 3 9.44 -3.93 -6.35
N CYS A 4 10.25 -4.56 -5.50
CA CYS A 4 11.12 -5.65 -5.90
C CYS A 4 10.32 -6.77 -6.58
N SER A 5 10.87 -7.29 -7.68
CA SER A 5 10.26 -8.35 -8.51
C SER A 5 8.99 -7.96 -9.29
N VAL A 6 8.57 -6.70 -9.26
CA VAL A 6 7.41 -6.20 -10.04
C VAL A 6 7.86 -5.23 -11.13
N ASN A 7 8.45 -4.08 -10.75
CA ASN A 7 8.76 -2.97 -11.67
C ASN A 7 10.19 -2.42 -11.57
N VAL A 8 11.11 -3.13 -10.89
CA VAL A 8 12.52 -2.68 -10.74
C VAL A 8 13.22 -2.48 -12.08
N LYS A 9 12.83 -3.22 -13.13
CA LYS A 9 13.41 -3.08 -14.47
C LYS A 9 13.09 -1.74 -15.14
N GLU A 10 12.08 -1.03 -14.67
CA GLU A 10 11.71 0.31 -15.16
C GLU A 10 12.55 1.42 -14.53
N TYR A 11 13.40 1.08 -13.55
CA TYR A 11 14.30 2.04 -12.94
C TYR A 11 15.29 2.61 -13.97
N LYS A 12 15.47 3.92 -13.93
CA LYS A 12 16.42 4.67 -14.75
C LYS A 12 17.33 5.49 -13.84
N SER A 13 18.58 5.66 -14.27
CA SER A 13 19.64 6.32 -13.49
C SER A 13 19.48 7.83 -13.34
N ASP A 14 18.48 8.42 -14.00
CA ASP A 14 18.08 9.83 -13.91
C ASP A 14 17.11 10.11 -12.74
N ILE A 15 16.68 9.09 -12.01
CA ILE A 15 15.78 9.23 -10.87
C ILE A 15 16.58 9.40 -9.57
N ASP A 16 16.70 10.64 -9.10
CA ASP A 16 17.45 10.97 -7.88
C ASP A 16 16.72 10.58 -6.58
N ILE A 17 15.38 10.54 -6.60
CA ILE A 17 14.54 10.28 -5.42
C ILE A 17 13.56 9.16 -5.73
N LEU A 18 13.63 8.09 -4.93
CA LEU A 18 12.82 6.90 -5.09
C LEU A 18 12.14 6.49 -3.78
N SER A 19 11.02 5.77 -3.90
CA SER A 19 10.27 5.21 -2.79
C SER A 19 10.11 3.71 -2.99
N ASN A 20 10.49 2.93 -1.99
CA ASN A 20 10.38 1.45 -1.98
C ASN A 20 8.98 0.95 -1.58
N ALA A 21 7.96 1.78 -1.79
CA ALA A 21 6.58 1.53 -1.37
C ALA A 21 6.45 1.16 0.14
N SER A 22 5.36 0.49 0.50
CA SER A 22 5.11 0.01 1.87
C SER A 22 5.34 -1.50 2.01
N CYS A 23 5.47 -2.00 3.25
CA CYS A 23 5.56 -3.44 3.52
C CYS A 23 4.36 -4.22 2.94
N THR A 24 3.15 -3.70 3.08
CA THR A 24 1.93 -4.35 2.55
C THR A 24 1.91 -4.33 1.02
N THR A 25 2.36 -3.24 0.39
CA THR A 25 2.48 -3.15 -1.08
C THR A 25 3.46 -4.19 -1.61
N ASN A 26 4.64 -4.29 -1.00
CA ASN A 26 5.65 -5.28 -1.40
C ASN A 26 5.16 -6.74 -1.19
N CYS A 27 4.31 -6.99 -0.20
CA CYS A 27 3.73 -8.31 0.02
C CYS A 27 2.69 -8.68 -1.06
N LEU A 28 1.77 -7.76 -1.38
CA LEU A 28 0.66 -8.08 -2.28
C LEU A 28 1.00 -7.91 -3.76
N ALA A 29 1.90 -7.00 -4.15
CA ALA A 29 2.16 -6.70 -5.57
C ALA A 29 2.69 -7.91 -6.38
N PRO A 30 3.65 -8.73 -5.88
CA PRO A 30 4.12 -9.90 -6.63
C PRO A 30 3.01 -10.93 -6.83
N LEU A 31 2.18 -11.15 -5.81
CA LEU A 31 1.04 -12.07 -5.89
C LEU A 31 0.00 -11.57 -6.89
N ALA A 32 -0.37 -10.29 -6.79
CA ALA A 32 -1.32 -9.66 -7.70
C ALA A 32 -0.83 -9.70 -9.15
N LYS A 33 0.48 -9.50 -9.39
CA LYS A 33 1.09 -9.63 -10.72
C LYS A 33 0.91 -11.03 -11.30
N VAL A 34 1.26 -12.07 -10.54
CA VAL A 34 1.15 -13.47 -11.01
C VAL A 34 -0.28 -13.84 -11.34
N ILE A 35 -1.23 -13.46 -10.47
CA ILE A 35 -2.65 -13.75 -10.69
C ILE A 35 -3.19 -12.97 -11.89
N ASN A 36 -2.86 -11.68 -12.00
CA ASN A 36 -3.32 -10.85 -13.10
C ASN A 36 -2.78 -11.32 -14.45
N ASP A 37 -1.49 -11.65 -14.53
CA ASP A 37 -0.83 -12.11 -15.76
C ASP A 37 -1.36 -13.49 -16.24
N ARG A 38 -2.02 -14.27 -15.36
CA ARG A 38 -2.55 -15.61 -15.67
C ARG A 38 -4.06 -15.67 -15.86
N PHE A 39 -4.80 -14.92 -15.05
CA PHE A 39 -6.26 -15.05 -14.94
C PHE A 39 -7.00 -13.74 -15.20
N GLY A 40 -6.33 -12.59 -15.13
CA GLY A 40 -6.94 -11.26 -15.19
C GLY A 40 -7.72 -10.93 -13.91
N ILE A 41 -7.33 -9.86 -13.22
CA ILE A 41 -8.07 -9.37 -12.05
C ILE A 41 -9.03 -8.26 -12.50
N VAL A 42 -10.34 -8.51 -12.40
CA VAL A 42 -11.37 -7.48 -12.69
C VAL A 42 -11.52 -6.53 -11.51
N GLU A 43 -11.64 -7.08 -10.30
CA GLU A 43 -11.74 -6.31 -9.05
C GLU A 43 -11.12 -7.09 -7.89
N GLY A 44 -10.73 -6.39 -6.82
CA GLY A 44 -10.13 -7.02 -5.65
C GLY A 44 -10.23 -6.16 -4.39
N LEU A 45 -10.59 -6.80 -3.28
CA LEU A 45 -10.57 -6.21 -1.94
C LEU A 45 -9.49 -6.90 -1.10
N MET A 46 -8.72 -6.12 -0.36
CA MET A 46 -7.66 -6.64 0.51
C MET A 46 -7.87 -6.16 1.94
N THR A 47 -7.69 -7.09 2.88
CA THR A 47 -7.51 -6.82 4.30
C THR A 47 -6.15 -7.37 4.72
N THR A 48 -5.40 -6.61 5.50
CA THR A 48 -4.13 -7.06 6.09
C THR A 48 -4.27 -7.11 7.61
N VAL A 49 -3.87 -8.24 8.20
CA VAL A 49 -3.68 -8.33 9.65
C VAL A 49 -2.24 -7.91 9.92
N HIS A 50 -2.08 -6.69 10.42
CA HIS A 50 -0.78 -6.06 10.57
C HIS A 50 -0.33 -6.08 12.03
N ALA A 51 0.95 -6.39 12.27
CA ALA A 51 1.55 -6.30 13.59
C ALA A 51 1.56 -4.86 14.13
N MET A 52 1.66 -4.70 15.45
CA MET A 52 1.76 -3.38 16.06
C MET A 52 3.01 -2.64 15.57
N THR A 53 2.87 -1.34 15.31
CA THR A 53 3.94 -0.46 14.84
C THR A 53 4.26 0.62 15.89
N ALA A 54 5.42 1.26 15.76
CA ALA A 54 5.87 2.32 16.66
C ALA A 54 4.93 3.54 16.75
N THR A 55 4.06 3.74 15.76
CA THR A 55 3.06 4.82 15.78
C THR A 55 1.88 4.55 16.71
N ARG A 56 1.73 3.33 17.23
CA ARG A 56 0.66 2.94 18.16
C ARG A 56 1.00 3.30 19.60
N LYS A 57 -0.03 3.42 20.44
CA LYS A 57 0.12 3.79 21.85
C LYS A 57 0.01 2.56 22.74
N THR A 58 0.85 2.48 23.77
CA THR A 58 0.83 1.38 24.75
C THR A 58 -0.44 1.42 25.60
N ILE A 59 -0.88 2.62 25.97
CA ILE A 59 -2.12 2.92 26.68
C ILE A 59 -2.94 3.95 25.88
N ASP A 60 -4.21 4.12 26.22
CA ASP A 60 -5.09 5.10 25.58
C ASP A 60 -4.48 6.52 25.70
N GLY A 61 -4.31 7.20 24.57
CA GLY A 61 -3.68 8.52 24.51
C GLY A 61 -4.04 9.31 23.26
N PRO A 62 -3.65 10.59 23.20
CA PRO A 62 -4.02 11.47 22.11
C PRO A 62 -3.37 11.04 20.79
N SER A 63 -4.21 10.96 19.74
CA SER A 63 -3.78 10.74 18.35
C SER A 63 -4.64 11.61 17.44
N SER A 64 -4.19 12.85 17.19
CA SER A 64 -5.00 13.90 16.56
C SER A 64 -5.52 13.55 15.16
N LYS A 65 -4.66 12.94 14.33
CA LYS A 65 -4.99 12.59 12.94
C LYS A 65 -5.68 11.22 12.81
N TYR A 66 -5.61 10.37 13.83
CA TYR A 66 -6.10 9.00 13.75
C TYR A 66 -6.53 8.47 15.11
N TRP A 67 -7.77 8.78 15.50
CA TRP A 67 -8.29 8.55 16.84
C TRP A 67 -8.26 7.08 17.27
N ARG A 68 -8.59 6.17 16.35
CA ARG A 68 -8.55 4.72 16.61
C ARG A 68 -7.14 4.24 16.97
N GLY A 69 -6.10 4.83 16.39
CA GLY A 69 -4.70 4.48 16.69
C GLY A 69 -4.18 5.00 18.02
N GLY A 70 -4.92 5.90 18.67
CA GLY A 70 -4.63 6.36 20.02
C GLY A 70 -5.03 5.36 21.10
N ARG A 71 -5.78 4.30 20.75
CA ARG A 71 -6.19 3.26 21.70
C ARG A 71 -5.02 2.31 22.04
N ALA A 72 -5.06 1.72 23.23
CA ALA A 72 -4.06 0.80 23.74
C ALA A 72 -3.86 -0.39 22.78
N ALA A 73 -2.68 -0.46 22.16
CA ALA A 73 -2.43 -1.33 21.01
C ALA A 73 -2.50 -2.82 21.35
N SER A 74 -1.99 -3.21 22.52
CA SER A 74 -1.89 -4.63 22.92
C SER A 74 -3.22 -5.25 23.36
N PHE A 75 -4.26 -4.44 23.55
CA PHE A 75 -5.55 -4.89 24.08
C PHE A 75 -6.70 -4.74 23.08
N ASN A 76 -6.43 -4.26 21.87
CA ASN A 76 -7.47 -3.91 20.91
C ASN A 76 -7.14 -4.45 19.50
N ILE A 77 -8.20 -4.86 18.79
CA ILE A 77 -8.16 -4.94 17.33
C ILE A 77 -8.46 -3.53 16.81
N ILE A 78 -7.54 -2.92 16.08
CA ILE A 78 -7.65 -1.52 15.65
C ILE A 78 -7.82 -1.43 14.13
N PRO A 79 -9.04 -1.15 13.63
CA PRO A 79 -9.27 -0.94 12.21
C PRO A 79 -8.50 0.28 11.71
N SER A 80 -7.73 0.09 10.64
CA SER A 80 -6.85 1.10 10.06
C SER A 80 -7.08 1.19 8.56
N SER A 81 -7.03 2.40 8.00
CA SER A 81 -7.00 2.57 6.54
C SER A 81 -5.60 2.30 6.01
N THR A 82 -5.51 1.77 4.78
CA THR A 82 -4.26 1.60 4.05
C THR A 82 -4.49 1.83 2.56
N CYS A 83 -3.54 2.48 1.91
CA CYS A 83 -3.58 2.72 0.46
C CYS A 83 -2.80 1.65 -0.32
N ALA A 84 -2.34 0.57 0.33
CA ALA A 84 -1.48 -0.43 -0.29
C ALA A 84 -2.15 -1.16 -1.47
N ALA A 85 -3.44 -1.51 -1.36
CA ALA A 85 -4.19 -2.12 -2.48
C ALA A 85 -4.29 -1.18 -3.68
N LYS A 86 -4.60 0.09 -3.41
CA LYS A 86 -4.71 1.15 -4.42
C LYS A 86 -3.35 1.38 -5.10
N ALA A 87 -2.25 1.36 -4.36
CA ALA A 87 -0.89 1.51 -4.89
C ALA A 87 -0.48 0.38 -5.86
N ILE A 88 -0.96 -0.85 -5.63
CA ILE A 88 -0.64 -1.98 -6.51
C ILE A 88 -1.34 -1.87 -7.85
N LEU A 89 -2.59 -1.38 -7.84
CA LEU A 89 -3.32 -1.11 -9.06
C LEU A 89 -2.52 -0.14 -9.97
N PHE A 90 -1.88 0.87 -9.38
CA PHE A 90 -1.03 1.79 -10.12
C PHE A 90 0.18 1.11 -10.78
N ASP A 91 0.84 0.19 -10.06
CA ASP A 91 2.01 -0.52 -10.57
C ASP A 91 1.66 -1.57 -11.63
N LEU A 92 0.46 -2.18 -11.56
CA LEU A 92 0.00 -3.19 -12.51
C LEU A 92 -0.74 -2.63 -13.74
N MET A 93 -1.26 -1.40 -13.67
CA MET A 93 -1.94 -0.74 -14.79
C MET A 93 -0.94 -0.26 -15.85
N GLU A 94 -1.25 -0.51 -17.13
CA GLU A 94 -0.58 0.08 -18.29
C GLU A 94 -1.50 1.12 -18.97
N GLY A 95 -0.93 2.17 -19.58
CA GLY A 95 -1.68 3.11 -20.43
C GLY A 95 -2.58 4.15 -19.73
N TYR A 96 -3.74 4.44 -20.32
CA TYR A 96 -4.64 5.56 -19.99
C TYR A 96 -5.17 5.54 -18.53
N GLU A 97 -5.37 4.35 -17.95
CA GLU A 97 -5.87 4.19 -16.58
C GLU A 97 -4.88 4.69 -15.50
N ARG A 98 -3.57 4.54 -15.76
CA ARG A 98 -2.50 5.07 -14.89
C ARG A 98 -2.53 6.61 -14.81
N SER A 99 -3.04 7.29 -15.84
CA SER A 99 -3.15 8.76 -15.89
C SER A 99 -4.31 9.33 -15.07
N GLN A 100 -5.47 8.65 -15.08
CA GLN A 100 -6.63 9.03 -14.25
C GLN A 100 -6.37 8.77 -12.76
N PHE A 101 -5.62 7.71 -12.45
CA PHE A 101 -5.23 7.39 -11.08
C PHE A 101 -4.32 8.44 -10.43
N LYS A 102 -3.35 9.03 -11.17
CA LYS A 102 -2.48 10.10 -10.65
C LYS A 102 -3.27 11.29 -10.09
N ARG A 103 -4.46 11.59 -10.64
CA ARG A 103 -5.33 12.67 -10.17
C ARG A 103 -6.08 12.35 -8.87
N SER A 104 -6.29 11.06 -8.58
CA SER A 104 -7.04 10.60 -7.40
C SER A 104 -6.17 10.45 -6.14
N CYS A 105 -4.85 10.30 -6.29
CA CYS A 105 -3.93 10.08 -5.18
C CYS A 105 -3.35 11.37 -4.55
N ALA A 106 -3.67 12.54 -5.12
CA ALA A 106 -3.21 13.86 -4.67
C ALA A 106 -4.16 14.57 -3.68
N LYS A 107 -5.15 13.85 -3.12
CA LYS A 107 -6.04 14.34 -2.06
C LYS A 107 -5.91 13.50 -0.82
#